data_AF-A0A2A6C2K0-F1
#
_entry.id   AF-A0A2A6C2K0-F1
#
_cell.length_a   1.000
_cell.length_b   1.000
_cell.length_c   1.000
_cell.angle_alpha   90.00
_cell.angle_beta   90.00
_cell.angle_gamma   90.00
#
_symmetry.space_group_name_H-M   'P 1'
#
loop_
_entity.id
_entity.type
_entity.pdbx_description
1 polymer ?
#
loop_
_entity_poly.entity_id
_entity_poly.type
_entity_poly.pdbx_seq_one_letter_code
_entity_poly.pdbx_strand_id
1 'polypeptide(L)'
;MISSYFFGIIGASLNVALSILLCSQSMSRFAIFLICLNICALHGFFISQTILITTFSHMYLNGYYLHVFLWETVDIPQWVQNVWYVVGTSLITAMWQLTPAPCILQYLIMSNGLTNRRIRSKHSIIFIAYAPSIVMMMLSVIWAIDFIPTPAFELKIMNATRTFYNIPNNQTILVYGLSFDQDPINGNRSLNRSVMATIIGLTYFISYILFFWILYRVRILLAKSVMSGRILKLQRKFIKLQIVQCLFPLFVVAIPFSIFYIGVLFEGVEFIGQYQSIGFYAMPTVQSLFHIYFVKDSLRGKKKQPSNA
;
A
#
# COMPACT_ATOMS: atom_id res chain seq x y z
N MET A 1 -6.42 16.90 9.70
CA MET A 1 -6.52 17.61 8.42
C MET A 1 -5.19 18.20 7.97
N ILE A 2 -4.56 19.14 8.70
CA ILE A 2 -3.25 19.72 8.27
C ILE A 2 -2.23 18.64 7.92
N SER A 3 -2.15 17.57 8.72
CA SER A 3 -1.27 16.44 8.47
C SER A 3 -1.59 15.67 7.18
N SER A 4 -2.87 15.46 6.82
CA SER A 4 -3.22 14.72 5.60
C SER A 4 -2.82 15.50 4.34
N TYR A 5 -3.10 16.81 4.29
CA TYR A 5 -2.66 17.68 3.20
C TYR A 5 -1.14 17.71 3.07
N PHE A 6 -0.44 17.91 4.19
CA PHE A 6 1.02 17.92 4.22
C PHE A 6 1.61 16.62 3.63
N PHE A 7 1.17 15.47 4.13
CA PHE A 7 1.65 14.17 3.64
C PHE A 7 1.20 13.86 2.20
N GLY A 8 0.00 14.28 1.83
CA GLY A 8 -0.52 14.12 0.47
C GLY A 8 0.31 14.90 -0.55
N ILE A 9 0.59 16.20 -0.30
CA ILE A 9 1.36 17.06 -1.20
C ILE A 9 2.81 16.56 -1.30
N ILE A 10 3.44 16.29 -0.16
CA ILE A 10 4.83 15.84 -0.12
C ILE A 10 4.94 14.46 -0.78
N GLY A 11 4.04 13.53 -0.47
CA GLY A 11 4.03 12.21 -1.06
C GLY A 11 3.85 12.25 -2.57
N ALA A 12 2.91 13.05 -3.08
CA ALA A 12 2.71 13.23 -4.51
C ALA A 12 3.96 13.80 -5.18
N SER A 13 4.52 14.88 -4.62
CA SER A 13 5.70 15.57 -5.14
C SER A 13 6.92 14.66 -5.20
N LEU A 14 7.17 13.90 -4.12
CA LEU A 14 8.30 12.97 -4.05
C LEU A 14 8.13 11.81 -5.04
N ASN A 15 6.92 11.25 -5.19
CA ASN A 15 6.68 10.17 -6.14
C ASN A 15 6.83 10.64 -7.60
N VAL A 16 6.39 11.86 -7.94
CA VAL A 16 6.66 12.48 -9.25
C VAL A 16 8.17 12.68 -9.46
N ALA A 17 8.88 13.22 -8.46
CA ALA A 17 10.32 13.41 -8.54
C ALA A 17 11.07 12.07 -8.71
N LEU A 18 10.61 11.01 -8.04
CA LEU A 18 11.12 9.65 -8.22
C LEU A 18 10.89 9.16 -9.66
N SER A 19 9.68 9.29 -10.20
CA SER A 19 9.38 8.91 -11.59
C SER A 19 10.25 9.67 -12.61
N ILE A 20 10.40 10.99 -12.46
CA ILE A 20 11.30 11.80 -13.31
C ILE A 20 12.75 11.32 -13.19
N LEU A 21 13.22 11.05 -11.96
CA LEU A 21 14.55 10.50 -11.72
C LEU A 21 14.72 9.13 -12.38
N LEU A 22 13.70 8.28 -12.41
CA LEU A 22 13.79 6.97 -13.05
C LEU A 22 13.77 7.05 -14.59
N CYS A 23 12.97 7.96 -15.16
CA CYS A 23 12.87 8.19 -16.60
C CYS A 23 14.12 8.83 -17.20
N SER A 24 14.77 9.74 -16.46
CA SER A 24 16.00 10.43 -16.91
C SER A 24 17.24 9.52 -16.96
N GLN A 25 17.17 8.31 -16.41
CA GLN A 25 18.33 7.43 -16.30
C GLN A 25 18.40 6.46 -17.48
N SER A 26 19.44 6.59 -18.31
CA SER A 26 19.84 5.56 -19.27
C SER A 26 20.42 4.34 -18.54
N MET A 27 19.52 3.53 -17.99
CA MET A 27 19.83 2.29 -17.27
C MET A 27 19.25 1.12 -18.04
N SER A 28 19.58 1.01 -19.34
CA SER A 28 19.08 -0.06 -20.23
C SER A 28 19.32 -1.47 -19.66
N ARG A 29 20.43 -1.66 -18.92
CA ARG A 29 20.78 -2.92 -18.23
C ARG A 29 19.94 -3.20 -16.98
N PHE A 30 19.12 -2.25 -16.52
CA PHE A 30 18.27 -2.34 -15.32
C PHE A 30 16.82 -1.94 -15.59
N ALA A 31 16.38 -2.01 -16.85
CA ALA A 31 15.03 -1.62 -17.26
C ALA A 31 13.93 -2.24 -16.36
N ILE A 32 14.13 -3.48 -15.91
CA ILE A 32 13.17 -4.18 -15.07
C ILE A 32 13.11 -3.60 -13.64
N PHE A 33 14.26 -3.27 -13.06
CA PHE A 33 14.30 -2.59 -11.77
C PHE A 33 13.60 -1.23 -11.82
N LEU A 34 13.82 -0.49 -12.92
CA LEU A 34 13.13 0.77 -13.17
C LEU A 34 11.62 0.59 -13.31
N ILE A 35 11.15 -0.49 -13.95
CA ILE A 35 9.71 -0.79 -14.06
C ILE A 35 9.10 -0.99 -12.67
N CYS A 36 9.72 -1.81 -11.81
CA CYS A 36 9.22 -2.01 -10.45
C CYS A 36 9.12 -0.69 -9.68
N LEU A 37 10.18 0.11 -9.69
CA LEU A 37 10.19 1.38 -8.98
C LEU A 37 9.21 2.39 -9.56
N ASN A 38 9.01 2.42 -10.88
CA ASN A 38 8.01 3.29 -11.50
C ASN A 38 6.60 2.87 -11.11
N ILE A 39 6.31 1.56 -11.07
CA ILE A 39 5.00 1.07 -10.61
C ILE A 39 4.77 1.46 -9.14
N CYS A 40 5.79 1.34 -8.30
CA CYS A 40 5.70 1.77 -6.90
C CYS A 40 5.53 3.30 -6.78
N ALA A 41 6.21 4.08 -7.61
CA ALA A 41 6.09 5.54 -7.63
C ALA A 41 4.68 5.98 -8.08
N LEU A 42 4.14 5.37 -9.13
CA LEU A 42 2.78 5.62 -9.61
C LEU A 42 1.75 5.25 -8.55
N HIS A 43 1.89 4.08 -7.94
CA HIS A 43 1.02 3.63 -6.85
C HIS A 43 1.05 4.59 -5.65
N GLY A 44 2.26 4.98 -5.20
CA GLY A 44 2.43 5.97 -4.13
C GLY A 44 1.85 7.34 -4.48
N PHE A 45 1.99 7.78 -5.74
CA PHE A 45 1.36 9.00 -6.24
C PHE A 45 -0.17 8.91 -6.15
N PHE A 46 -0.78 7.83 -6.63
CA PHE A 46 -2.23 7.65 -6.56
C PHE A 46 -2.74 7.57 -5.12
N ILE A 47 -2.03 6.90 -4.21
CA ILE A 47 -2.36 6.93 -2.77
C ILE A 47 -2.33 8.37 -2.25
N SER A 48 -1.27 9.14 -2.55
CA SER A 48 -1.18 10.54 -2.15
C SER A 48 -2.34 11.39 -2.69
N GLN A 49 -2.76 11.19 -3.95
CA GLN A 49 -3.95 11.87 -4.50
C GLN A 49 -5.22 11.47 -3.74
N THR A 50 -5.39 10.18 -3.43
CA THR A 50 -6.54 9.76 -2.64
C THR A 50 -6.53 10.37 -1.25
N ILE A 51 -5.39 10.46 -0.56
CA ILE A 51 -5.27 11.12 0.75
C ILE A 51 -5.66 12.60 0.66
N LEU A 52 -5.19 13.32 -0.37
CA LEU A 52 -5.50 14.74 -0.56
C LEU A 52 -6.99 14.99 -0.72
N ILE A 53 -7.65 14.14 -1.51
CA ILE A 53 -9.08 14.28 -1.77
C ILE A 53 -9.88 13.77 -0.57
N THR A 54 -9.56 12.61 -0.01
CA THR A 54 -10.43 11.93 0.99
C THR A 54 -10.27 12.41 2.42
N THR A 55 -9.16 13.04 2.81
CA THR A 55 -8.85 13.50 4.18
C THR A 55 -9.75 12.88 5.27
N PHE A 56 -9.49 11.61 5.61
CA PHE A 56 -10.34 10.83 6.51
C PHE A 56 -9.60 10.39 7.76
N SER A 57 -10.21 10.49 8.93
CA SER A 57 -9.67 9.93 10.17
C SER A 57 -10.30 8.59 10.49
N HIS A 58 -9.48 7.62 10.87
CA HIS A 58 -9.95 6.40 11.51
C HIS A 58 -10.41 6.72 12.92
N MET A 59 -11.50 6.08 13.32
CA MET A 59 -12.10 6.20 14.63
C MET A 59 -12.65 4.85 15.06
N TYR A 60 -12.55 4.55 16.35
CA TYR A 60 -13.28 3.45 16.96
C TYR A 60 -14.30 4.03 17.93
N LEU A 61 -15.57 3.71 17.74
CA LEU A 61 -16.67 4.27 18.51
C LEU A 61 -17.71 3.20 18.77
N ASN A 62 -18.00 2.85 20.02
CA ASN A 62 -19.11 1.95 20.39
C ASN A 62 -19.16 0.62 19.58
N GLY A 63 -18.00 0.00 19.32
CA GLY A 63 -17.93 -1.24 18.53
C GLY A 63 -17.91 -1.03 17.01
N TYR A 64 -17.89 0.21 16.53
CA TYR A 64 -17.78 0.55 15.11
C TYR A 64 -16.37 1.03 14.77
N TYR A 65 -15.82 0.51 13.68
CA TYR A 65 -14.63 1.02 13.03
C TYR A 65 -15.03 1.95 11.89
N LEU A 66 -14.75 3.24 12.06
CA LEU A 66 -15.28 4.32 11.23
C LEU A 66 -14.14 5.06 10.52
N HIS A 67 -14.38 5.43 9.27
CA HIS A 67 -13.58 6.38 8.50
C HIS A 67 -14.40 7.65 8.35
N VAL A 68 -14.03 8.68 9.11
CA VAL A 68 -14.75 9.95 9.20
C VAL A 68 -14.09 10.96 8.26
N PHE A 69 -14.87 11.47 7.31
CA PHE A 69 -14.45 12.44 6.31
C PHE A 69 -14.92 13.83 6.73
N LEU A 70 -13.99 14.79 6.79
CA LEU A 70 -14.28 16.15 7.24
C LEU A 70 -14.29 17.13 6.06
N TRP A 71 -15.45 17.77 5.88
CA TRP A 71 -15.74 19.10 5.31
C TRP A 71 -15.43 19.40 3.82
N GLU A 72 -14.35 18.91 3.20
CA GLU A 72 -14.02 19.31 1.81
C GLU A 72 -14.55 18.36 0.73
N THR A 73 -14.96 17.14 1.09
CA THR A 73 -15.45 16.12 0.14
C THR A 73 -16.95 16.07 -0.01
N VAL A 74 -17.68 16.81 0.83
CA VAL A 74 -19.10 16.54 1.05
C VAL A 74 -20.00 17.15 -0.04
N ASP A 75 -19.50 18.13 -0.79
CA ASP A 75 -20.23 18.77 -1.90
C ASP A 75 -20.23 17.94 -3.20
N ILE A 76 -19.44 16.86 -3.25
CA ILE A 76 -19.36 15.97 -4.39
C ILE A 76 -20.54 14.98 -4.36
N PRO A 77 -21.12 14.54 -5.50
CA PRO A 77 -22.17 13.52 -5.47
C PRO A 77 -21.74 12.24 -4.76
N GLN A 78 -22.63 11.67 -3.92
CA GLN A 78 -22.34 10.49 -3.08
C GLN A 78 -21.72 9.32 -3.86
N TRP A 79 -22.18 9.06 -5.09
CA TRP A 79 -21.64 7.96 -5.89
C TRP A 79 -20.17 8.16 -6.24
N VAL A 80 -19.71 9.40 -6.46
CA VAL A 80 -18.30 9.72 -6.71
C VAL A 80 -17.50 9.54 -5.42
N GLN A 81 -18.04 9.98 -4.28
CA GLN A 81 -17.42 9.79 -2.97
C GLN A 81 -17.20 8.30 -2.69
N ASN A 82 -18.23 7.47 -2.92
CA ASN A 82 -18.18 6.02 -2.78
C ASN A 82 -17.12 5.38 -3.69
N VAL A 83 -17.08 5.77 -4.98
CA VAL A 83 -16.06 5.28 -5.93
C VAL A 83 -14.67 5.65 -5.45
N TRP A 84 -14.48 6.89 -5.03
CA TRP A 84 -13.18 7.38 -4.61
C TRP A 84 -12.71 6.72 -3.31
N TYR A 85 -13.64 6.49 -2.37
CA TYR A 85 -13.42 5.72 -1.16
C TYR A 85 -12.97 4.29 -1.46
N VAL A 86 -13.66 3.59 -2.38
CA VAL A 86 -13.32 2.22 -2.78
C VAL A 86 -11.95 2.18 -3.45
N VAL A 87 -11.64 3.14 -4.32
CA VAL A 87 -10.33 3.26 -4.98
C VAL A 87 -9.22 3.52 -3.96
N GLY A 88 -9.39 4.48 -3.06
CA GLY A 88 -8.40 4.81 -2.03
C GLY A 88 -8.13 3.63 -1.11
N THR A 89 -9.18 3.00 -0.60
CA THR A 89 -9.10 1.81 0.23
C THR A 89 -8.38 0.67 -0.51
N SER A 90 -8.74 0.42 -1.77
CA SER A 90 -8.11 -0.62 -2.59
C SER A 90 -6.62 -0.33 -2.86
N LEU A 91 -6.25 0.92 -3.10
CA LEU A 91 -4.86 1.32 -3.29
C LEU A 91 -4.04 1.11 -2.00
N ILE A 92 -4.60 1.45 -0.84
CA ILE A 92 -3.96 1.21 0.46
C ILE A 92 -3.73 -0.30 0.67
N THR A 93 -4.73 -1.14 0.40
CA THR A 93 -4.58 -2.61 0.51
C THR A 93 -3.57 -3.16 -0.51
N ALA A 94 -3.56 -2.59 -1.71
CA ALA A 94 -2.65 -3.00 -2.78
C ALA A 94 -1.17 -2.83 -2.42
N MET A 95 -0.83 -1.94 -1.49
CA MET A 95 0.55 -1.78 -1.04
C MET A 95 1.16 -3.11 -0.58
N TRP A 96 0.40 -3.87 0.21
CA TRP A 96 0.84 -5.16 0.74
C TRP A 96 0.87 -6.22 -0.34
N GLN A 97 -0.10 -6.18 -1.25
CA GLN A 97 -0.33 -7.19 -2.26
C GLN A 97 0.62 -7.08 -3.47
N LEU A 98 1.19 -5.89 -3.70
CA LEU A 98 2.21 -5.66 -4.73
C LEU A 98 3.61 -6.13 -4.31
N THR A 99 3.83 -6.34 -3.02
CA THR A 99 5.12 -6.79 -2.43
C THR A 99 5.76 -8.00 -3.12
N PRO A 100 5.05 -9.10 -3.43
CA PRO A 100 5.66 -10.25 -4.09
C PRO A 100 6.08 -9.99 -5.55
N ALA A 101 5.46 -9.04 -6.26
CA ALA A 101 5.67 -8.88 -7.70
C ALA A 101 7.13 -8.56 -8.08
N PRO A 102 7.84 -7.60 -7.45
CA PRO A 102 9.27 -7.37 -7.71
C PRO A 102 10.15 -8.61 -7.47
N CYS A 103 9.84 -9.43 -6.47
CA CYS A 103 10.58 -10.65 -6.16
C CYS A 103 10.33 -11.75 -7.21
N ILE A 104 9.08 -11.94 -7.62
CA ILE A 104 8.73 -12.89 -8.69
C ILE A 104 9.39 -12.46 -9.99
N LEU A 105 9.37 -11.17 -10.30
CA LEU A 105 10.02 -10.63 -11.48
C LEU A 105 11.51 -10.93 -11.48
N GLN A 106 12.20 -10.68 -10.35
CA GLN A 106 13.62 -11.02 -10.18
C GLN A 106 13.88 -12.51 -10.36
N TYR A 107 13.06 -13.36 -9.73
CA TYR A 107 13.17 -14.81 -9.82
C TYR A 107 13.03 -15.31 -11.26
N LEU A 108 12.04 -14.82 -12.00
CA LEU A 108 11.80 -15.21 -13.39
C LEU A 108 12.95 -14.79 -14.30
N ILE A 109 13.50 -13.59 -14.12
CA ILE A 109 14.66 -13.12 -14.91
C ILE A 109 15.87 -13.99 -14.68
N MET A 110 16.17 -14.28 -13.41
CA MET A 110 17.30 -15.13 -13.05
C MET A 110 17.13 -16.55 -13.58
N SER A 111 15.93 -17.11 -13.45
CA SER A 111 15.64 -18.48 -13.91
C SER A 111 15.70 -18.60 -15.44
N ASN A 112 15.22 -17.58 -16.16
CA ASN A 112 15.28 -17.52 -17.63
C ASN A 112 16.73 -17.32 -18.12
N GLY A 113 17.56 -16.59 -17.36
CA GLY A 113 18.99 -16.44 -17.67
C GLY A 113 19.81 -17.71 -17.45
N LEU A 114 19.50 -18.49 -16.41
CA LEU A 114 20.23 -19.73 -16.07
C LEU A 114 19.92 -20.89 -17.02
N THR A 115 18.72 -20.95 -17.59
CA THR A 115 18.30 -22.06 -18.44
C THR A 115 18.80 -21.97 -19.88
N ASN A 116 19.49 -20.88 -20.27
CA ASN A 116 19.95 -20.58 -21.64
C ASN A 116 18.87 -20.67 -22.73
N ARG A 117 17.61 -20.90 -22.35
CA ARG A 117 16.45 -20.93 -23.23
C ARG A 117 15.72 -19.61 -23.03
N ARG A 118 15.67 -18.79 -24.08
CA ARG A 118 14.93 -17.53 -24.09
C ARG A 118 13.43 -17.80 -24.26
N ILE A 119 12.83 -18.52 -23.31
CA ILE A 119 11.49 -19.12 -23.48
C ILE A 119 10.39 -18.03 -23.46
N ARG A 120 10.61 -16.90 -22.77
CA ARG A 120 9.56 -15.89 -22.55
C ARG A 120 9.98 -14.48 -22.94
N SER A 121 9.03 -13.73 -23.51
CA SER A 121 9.15 -12.30 -23.79
C SER A 121 9.23 -11.48 -22.49
N LYS A 122 9.81 -10.27 -22.55
CA LYS A 122 9.88 -9.37 -21.38
C LYS A 122 8.48 -9.02 -20.85
N HIS A 123 7.52 -8.80 -21.74
CA HIS A 123 6.14 -8.48 -21.38
C HIS A 123 5.46 -9.64 -20.64
N SER A 124 5.65 -10.87 -21.12
CA SER A 124 5.11 -12.06 -20.46
C SER A 124 5.68 -12.24 -19.05
N ILE A 125 6.98 -11.97 -18.87
CA ILE A 125 7.61 -12.05 -17.55
C ILE A 125 7.01 -11.02 -16.58
N ILE A 126 6.81 -9.78 -17.03
CA ILE A 126 6.18 -8.72 -16.22
C ILE A 126 4.74 -9.11 -15.87
N PHE A 127 3.96 -9.56 -16.86
CA PHE A 127 2.58 -9.99 -16.65
C PHE A 127 2.48 -11.12 -15.61
N ILE A 128 3.30 -12.17 -15.74
CA ILE A 128 3.32 -13.29 -14.79
C ILE A 128 3.74 -12.82 -13.38
N ALA A 129 4.67 -11.87 -13.29
CA ALA A 129 5.13 -11.37 -12.00
C ALA A 129 4.05 -10.58 -11.25
N TYR A 130 3.23 -9.80 -11.96
CA TYR A 130 2.19 -8.97 -11.37
C TYR A 130 0.82 -9.65 -11.29
N ALA A 131 0.57 -10.72 -12.05
CA ALA A 131 -0.72 -11.41 -12.07
C ALA A 131 -1.20 -11.86 -10.68
N PRO A 132 -0.38 -12.48 -9.80
CA PRO A 132 -0.83 -12.84 -8.45
C PRO A 132 -1.28 -11.63 -7.64
N SER A 133 -0.51 -10.54 -7.69
CA SER A 133 -0.85 -9.28 -7.00
C SER A 133 -2.16 -8.69 -7.52
N ILE A 134 -2.36 -8.68 -8.84
CA ILE A 134 -3.59 -8.17 -9.47
C ILE A 134 -4.80 -9.00 -9.03
N VAL A 135 -4.70 -10.33 -9.04
CA VAL A 135 -5.80 -11.21 -8.58
C VAL A 135 -6.13 -10.93 -7.12
N MET A 136 -5.11 -10.82 -6.25
CA MET A 136 -5.31 -10.49 -4.83
C MET A 136 -5.96 -9.13 -4.63
N MET A 137 -5.56 -8.12 -5.41
CA MET A 137 -6.17 -6.79 -5.40
C MET A 137 -7.63 -6.82 -5.83
N MET A 138 -7.95 -7.51 -6.93
CA MET A 138 -9.34 -7.66 -7.41
C MET A 138 -10.24 -8.27 -6.35
N LEU A 139 -9.75 -9.30 -5.67
CA LEU A 139 -10.48 -9.93 -4.59
C LEU A 139 -10.68 -8.94 -3.42
N SER A 140 -9.69 -8.11 -3.09
CA SER A 140 -9.78 -7.14 -2.00
C SER A 140 -10.69 -5.93 -2.28
N VAL A 141 -10.96 -5.61 -3.55
CA VAL A 141 -11.93 -4.54 -3.90
C VAL A 141 -13.31 -4.83 -3.31
N ILE A 142 -13.73 -6.11 -3.27
CA ILE A 142 -15.02 -6.52 -2.72
C ILE A 142 -15.17 -6.06 -1.26
N TRP A 143 -14.09 -6.09 -0.49
CA TRP A 143 -14.08 -5.64 0.90
C TRP A 143 -14.22 -4.13 1.04
N ALA A 144 -13.58 -3.36 0.15
CA ALA A 144 -13.69 -1.90 0.20
C ALA A 144 -15.15 -1.45 0.01
N ILE A 145 -15.96 -2.24 -0.70
CA ILE A 145 -17.40 -2.00 -0.87
C ILE A 145 -18.18 -2.28 0.42
N ASP A 146 -17.77 -3.25 1.25
CA ASP A 146 -18.48 -3.57 2.50
C ASP A 146 -18.56 -2.38 3.47
N PHE A 147 -17.54 -1.51 3.43
CA PHE A 147 -17.46 -0.29 4.24
C PHE A 147 -18.45 0.80 3.83
N ILE A 148 -19.06 0.70 2.65
CA ILE A 148 -20.13 1.60 2.24
C ILE A 148 -21.38 1.20 3.02
N PRO A 149 -21.85 2.03 3.97
CA PRO A 149 -22.95 1.67 4.84
C PRO A 149 -24.27 1.59 4.07
N THR A 150 -25.20 0.75 4.54
CA THR A 150 -26.60 0.87 4.13
C THR A 150 -27.19 2.19 4.65
N PRO A 151 -28.24 2.77 4.02
CA PRO A 151 -28.80 4.06 4.45
C PRO A 151 -29.22 4.11 5.93
N ALA A 152 -29.76 3.01 6.47
CA ALA A 152 -30.14 2.94 7.87
C ALA A 152 -28.92 2.91 8.81
N PHE A 153 -27.88 2.17 8.44
CA PHE A 153 -26.64 2.10 9.21
C PHE A 153 -25.83 3.40 9.11
N GLU A 154 -25.85 4.06 7.96
CA GLU A 154 -25.23 5.36 7.72
C GLU A 154 -25.73 6.42 8.71
N LEU A 155 -27.06 6.55 8.85
CA LEU A 155 -27.66 7.46 9.83
C LEU A 155 -27.22 7.15 11.26
N LYS A 156 -27.13 5.87 11.61
CA LYS A 156 -26.70 5.40 12.93
C LYS A 156 -25.24 5.81 13.22
N ILE A 157 -24.31 5.53 12.31
CA ILE A 157 -22.90 5.86 12.50
C ILE A 157 -22.64 7.37 12.40
N MET A 158 -23.36 8.10 11.53
CA MET A 158 -23.30 9.55 11.46
C MET A 158 -23.74 10.20 12.77
N ASN A 159 -24.86 9.77 13.36
CA ASN A 159 -25.34 10.31 14.63
C ASN A 159 -24.36 10.05 15.78
N ALA A 160 -23.74 8.86 15.80
CA ALA A 160 -22.71 8.52 16.77
C ALA A 160 -21.48 9.44 16.60
N THR A 161 -20.99 9.61 15.38
CA THR A 161 -19.86 10.50 15.06
C THR A 161 -20.18 11.97 15.39
N ARG A 162 -21.40 12.45 15.10
CA ARG A 162 -21.83 13.81 15.44
C ARG A 162 -21.82 14.05 16.94
N THR A 163 -22.38 13.11 17.71
CA THR A 163 -22.41 13.18 19.17
C THR A 163 -21.00 13.25 19.73
N PHE A 164 -20.10 12.39 19.24
CA PHE A 164 -18.71 12.35 19.72
C PHE A 164 -17.94 13.65 19.43
N TYR A 165 -17.98 14.16 18.19
CA TYR A 165 -17.26 15.37 17.81
C TYR A 165 -18.01 16.67 18.15
N ASN A 166 -19.19 16.59 18.78
CA ASN A 166 -20.10 17.72 18.98
C ASN A 166 -20.40 18.50 17.68
N ILE A 167 -20.60 17.79 16.58
CA ILE A 167 -20.86 18.38 15.25
C ILE A 167 -22.36 18.76 15.16
N PRO A 168 -22.69 20.02 14.88
CA PRO A 168 -24.08 20.46 14.74
C PRO A 168 -24.81 19.78 13.58
N ASN A 169 -26.13 19.67 13.67
CA ASN A 169 -26.93 18.93 12.68
C ASN A 169 -26.91 19.52 11.26
N ASN A 170 -26.57 20.81 11.13
CA ASN A 170 -26.47 21.52 9.86
C ASN A 170 -25.13 21.28 9.14
N GLN A 171 -24.13 20.70 9.80
CA GLN A 171 -22.85 20.38 9.18
C GLN A 171 -22.90 18.99 8.56
N THR A 172 -22.59 18.93 7.27
CA THR A 172 -22.54 17.68 6.53
C THR A 172 -21.28 16.91 6.91
N ILE A 173 -21.45 15.62 7.25
CA ILE A 173 -20.35 14.70 7.51
C ILE A 173 -20.54 13.46 6.65
N LEU A 174 -19.45 12.83 6.30
CA LEU A 174 -19.46 11.56 5.59
C LEU A 174 -18.74 10.53 6.45
N VAL A 175 -19.39 9.39 6.69
CA VAL A 175 -18.86 8.35 7.56
C VAL A 175 -19.01 7.02 6.84
N TYR A 176 -17.88 6.37 6.58
CA TYR A 176 -17.83 4.98 6.16
C TYR A 176 -17.45 4.11 7.35
N GLY A 177 -17.78 2.83 7.33
CA GLY A 177 -17.37 1.96 8.43
C GLY A 177 -18.11 0.65 8.54
N LEU A 178 -17.66 -0.15 9.50
CA LEU A 178 -18.23 -1.45 9.84
C LEU A 178 -18.30 -1.62 11.36
N SER A 179 -19.31 -2.32 11.84
CA SER A 179 -19.31 -2.89 13.19
C SER A 179 -18.28 -4.01 13.30
N PHE A 180 -17.69 -4.22 14.48
CA PHE A 180 -16.78 -5.36 14.68
C PHE A 180 -17.48 -6.70 14.49
N ASP A 181 -18.68 -6.82 15.06
CA ASP A 181 -19.55 -7.97 14.94
C ASP A 181 -20.63 -7.77 13.88
N GLN A 182 -21.37 -8.83 13.54
CA GLN A 182 -22.42 -8.76 12.53
C GLN A 182 -23.54 -7.82 12.99
N ASP A 183 -23.80 -6.75 12.24
CA ASP A 183 -24.91 -5.84 12.48
C ASP A 183 -26.03 -6.08 11.45
N PRO A 184 -27.22 -6.55 11.87
CA PRO A 184 -28.36 -6.76 10.97
C PRO A 184 -28.80 -5.49 10.23
N ILE A 185 -28.62 -4.31 10.85
CA ILE A 185 -28.96 -3.02 10.23
C ILE A 185 -28.06 -2.78 9.01
N ASN A 186 -26.82 -3.24 9.05
CA ASN A 186 -25.88 -3.16 7.94
C ASN A 186 -25.85 -4.43 7.08
N GLY A 187 -26.93 -5.21 7.05
CA GLY A 187 -27.02 -6.43 6.26
C GLY A 187 -26.08 -7.56 6.73
N ASN A 188 -25.83 -7.65 8.04
CA ASN A 188 -24.92 -8.63 8.67
C ASN A 188 -23.46 -8.55 8.16
N ARG A 189 -23.04 -7.36 7.72
CA ARG A 189 -21.62 -7.05 7.46
C ARG A 189 -20.91 -6.83 8.79
N SER A 190 -19.63 -7.20 8.85
CA SER A 190 -18.81 -6.98 10.04
C SER A 190 -17.33 -6.90 9.71
N LEU A 191 -16.58 -6.09 10.47
CA LEU A 191 -15.14 -5.96 10.33
C LEU A 191 -14.45 -7.30 10.56
N ASN A 192 -14.86 -8.09 11.57
CA ASN A 192 -14.26 -9.40 11.82
C ASN A 192 -14.46 -10.34 10.62
N ARG A 193 -15.64 -10.37 10.02
CA ARG A 193 -15.88 -11.15 8.80
C ARG A 193 -15.06 -10.59 7.63
N SER A 194 -15.02 -9.28 7.51
CA SER A 194 -14.35 -8.54 6.45
C SER A 194 -12.79 -8.53 6.61
N VAL A 195 -12.24 -8.84 7.78
CA VAL A 195 -10.79 -8.91 8.03
C VAL A 195 -10.31 -10.37 8.18
N MET A 196 -10.99 -11.16 9.02
CA MET A 196 -10.60 -12.54 9.35
C MET A 196 -11.25 -13.58 8.44
N ALA A 197 -12.52 -13.41 8.08
CA ALA A 197 -13.27 -14.40 7.28
C ALA A 197 -13.23 -14.13 5.76
N THR A 198 -12.57 -13.07 5.33
CA THR A 198 -12.50 -12.68 3.91
C THR A 198 -11.07 -12.47 3.45
N ILE A 199 -10.99 -12.28 2.14
CA ILE A 199 -9.84 -12.13 1.28
C ILE A 199 -8.72 -11.24 1.83
N ILE A 200 -8.94 -10.21 2.66
CA ILE A 200 -7.81 -9.32 3.05
C ILE A 200 -6.79 -10.03 3.91
N GLY A 201 -7.20 -10.64 5.03
CA GLY A 201 -6.29 -11.44 5.84
C GLY A 201 -5.63 -12.51 4.97
N LEU A 202 -6.43 -13.25 4.21
CA LEU A 202 -5.94 -14.32 3.34
C LEU A 202 -4.95 -13.85 2.26
N THR A 203 -5.26 -12.80 1.51
CA THR A 203 -4.41 -12.25 0.44
C THR A 203 -3.18 -11.56 0.99
N TYR A 204 -3.29 -10.92 2.15
CA TYR A 204 -2.14 -10.42 2.89
C TYR A 204 -1.22 -11.59 3.25
N PHE A 205 -1.74 -12.64 3.92
CA PHE A 205 -0.94 -13.82 4.28
C PHE A 205 -0.31 -14.49 3.05
N ILE A 206 -1.09 -14.71 1.98
CA ILE A 206 -0.61 -15.28 0.72
C ILE A 206 0.50 -14.41 0.11
N SER A 207 0.32 -13.08 0.08
CA SER A 207 1.32 -12.14 -0.47
C SER A 207 2.66 -12.28 0.25
N TYR A 208 2.64 -12.35 1.58
CA TYR A 208 3.86 -12.47 2.39
C TYR A 208 4.48 -13.86 2.31
N ILE A 209 3.68 -14.93 2.32
CA ILE A 209 4.18 -16.30 2.10
C ILE A 209 4.87 -16.38 0.74
N LEU A 210 4.22 -15.87 -0.31
CA LEU A 210 4.76 -15.85 -1.66
C LEU A 210 6.04 -15.01 -1.74
N PHE A 211 6.06 -13.83 -1.11
CA PHE A 211 7.25 -12.99 -1.02
C PHE A 211 8.43 -13.74 -0.39
N PHE A 212 8.27 -14.29 0.82
CA PHE A 212 9.36 -14.98 1.54
C PHE A 212 9.81 -16.26 0.82
N TRP A 213 8.87 -17.03 0.27
CA TRP A 213 9.17 -18.20 -0.53
C TRP A 213 10.03 -17.83 -1.75
N ILE A 214 9.61 -16.84 -2.53
CA ILE A 214 10.32 -16.42 -3.74
C ILE A 214 11.67 -15.82 -3.37
N LEU A 215 11.75 -15.01 -2.31
CA LEU A 215 12.99 -14.45 -1.80
C LEU A 215 14.00 -15.56 -1.45
N TYR A 216 13.55 -16.63 -0.79
CA TYR A 216 14.36 -17.80 -0.51
C TYR A 216 14.86 -18.47 -1.79
N ARG A 217 13.98 -18.66 -2.79
CA ARG A 217 14.37 -19.23 -4.11
C ARG A 217 15.39 -18.37 -4.83
N VAL A 218 15.23 -17.04 -4.83
CA VAL A 218 16.19 -16.09 -5.41
C VAL A 218 17.55 -16.21 -4.72
N ARG A 219 17.60 -16.34 -3.39
CA ARG A 219 18.85 -16.54 -2.64
C ARG A 219 19.58 -17.81 -3.06
N ILE A 220 18.86 -18.93 -3.22
CA ILE A 220 19.45 -20.18 -3.72
C ILE A 220 20.01 -19.99 -5.14
N LEU A 221 19.26 -19.34 -6.03
CA LEU A 221 19.72 -19.10 -7.39
C LEU A 221 20.96 -18.20 -7.43
N LEU A 222 21.02 -17.17 -6.60
CA LEU A 222 22.19 -16.29 -6.52
C LEU A 222 23.44 -17.02 -6.04
N ALA A 223 23.30 -17.98 -5.12
CA ALA A 223 24.41 -18.79 -4.64
C ALA A 223 24.99 -19.71 -5.73
N LYS A 224 24.14 -20.14 -6.68
CA LYS A 224 24.52 -21.04 -7.78
C LYS A 224 24.86 -20.31 -9.09
N SER A 225 24.62 -19.00 -9.17
CA SER A 225 24.71 -18.27 -10.44
C SER A 225 26.14 -17.89 -10.81
N VAL A 226 26.53 -18.15 -12.06
CA VAL A 226 27.78 -17.67 -12.67
C VAL A 226 27.57 -16.25 -13.22
N MET A 227 27.29 -15.29 -12.34
CA MET A 227 27.13 -13.87 -12.70
C MET A 227 28.41 -13.09 -12.45
N SER A 228 28.63 -12.01 -13.20
CA SER A 228 29.72 -11.08 -12.88
C SER A 228 29.55 -10.51 -11.47
N GLY A 229 30.67 -10.28 -10.76
CA GLY A 229 30.64 -9.77 -9.38
C GLY A 229 29.85 -8.47 -9.23
N ARG A 230 29.84 -7.63 -10.28
CA ARG A 230 29.02 -6.40 -10.34
C ARG A 230 27.52 -6.69 -10.32
N ILE A 231 27.05 -7.63 -11.15
CA ILE A 231 25.63 -8.01 -11.21
C ILE A 231 25.23 -8.66 -9.90
N LEU A 232 26.05 -9.57 -9.36
CA LEU A 232 25.79 -10.23 -8.08
C LEU A 232 25.64 -9.24 -6.93
N LYS A 233 26.54 -8.23 -6.85
CA LYS A 233 26.45 -7.16 -5.85
C LYS A 233 25.14 -6.38 -5.97
N LEU A 234 24.69 -6.11 -7.19
CA LEU A 234 23.44 -5.40 -7.43
C LEU A 234 22.22 -6.24 -7.06
N GLN A 235 22.17 -7.53 -7.44
CA GLN A 235 21.07 -8.42 -7.08
C GLN A 235 20.92 -8.53 -5.55
N ARG A 236 22.04 -8.62 -4.82
CA ARG A 236 22.06 -8.58 -3.35
C ARG A 236 21.54 -7.26 -2.79
N LYS A 237 21.92 -6.11 -3.38
CA LYS A 237 21.36 -4.80 -3.01
C LYS A 237 19.85 -4.75 -3.27
N PHE A 238 19.38 -5.33 -4.37
CA PHE A 238 17.96 -5.34 -4.71
C PHE A 238 17.14 -6.19 -3.75
N ILE A 239 17.65 -7.36 -3.33
CA ILE A 239 17.04 -8.16 -2.25
C ILE A 239 16.88 -7.34 -0.97
N LYS A 240 17.93 -6.59 -0.57
CA LYS A 240 17.84 -5.72 0.60
C LYS A 240 16.76 -4.66 0.44
N LEU A 241 16.68 -4.05 -0.75
CA LEU A 241 15.62 -3.08 -1.04
C LEU A 241 14.24 -3.71 -0.94
N GLN A 242 14.02 -4.89 -1.52
CA GLN A 242 12.74 -5.59 -1.45
C GLN A 242 12.34 -5.94 -0.01
N ILE A 243 13.29 -6.39 0.81
CA ILE A 243 13.06 -6.64 2.24
C ILE A 243 12.67 -5.36 2.95
N VAL A 244 13.40 -4.26 2.73
CA VAL A 244 13.06 -2.96 3.34
C VAL A 244 11.71 -2.49 2.84
N GLN A 245 11.44 -2.53 1.54
CA GLN A 245 10.16 -2.12 0.95
C GLN A 245 8.97 -2.95 1.47
N CYS A 246 9.20 -4.23 1.77
CA CYS A 246 8.21 -5.15 2.33
C CYS A 246 7.96 -4.92 3.84
N LEU A 247 9.03 -4.81 4.62
CA LEU A 247 8.97 -4.73 6.09
C LEU A 247 8.76 -3.31 6.60
N PHE A 248 9.19 -2.30 5.86
CA PHE A 248 9.14 -0.92 6.32
C PHE A 248 7.70 -0.39 6.42
N PRO A 249 6.81 -0.62 5.43
CA PRO A 249 5.41 -0.23 5.59
C PRO A 249 4.75 -0.97 6.76
N LEU A 250 5.13 -2.24 6.99
CA LEU A 250 4.67 -2.96 8.18
C LEU A 250 5.15 -2.26 9.44
N PHE A 251 6.40 -1.85 9.53
CA PHE A 251 6.89 -1.15 10.71
C PHE A 251 6.16 0.17 10.96
N VAL A 252 5.96 0.98 9.91
CA VAL A 252 5.25 2.27 10.00
C VAL A 252 3.81 2.10 10.43
N VAL A 253 3.15 1.04 9.96
CA VAL A 253 1.72 0.82 10.20
C VAL A 253 1.49 -0.03 11.45
N ALA A 254 2.38 -0.96 11.78
CA ALA A 254 2.24 -1.87 12.92
C ALA A 254 2.23 -1.11 14.24
N ILE A 255 3.04 -0.06 14.40
CA ILE A 255 3.03 0.73 15.65
C ILE A 255 1.65 1.38 15.85
N PRO A 256 1.14 2.21 14.91
CA PRO A 256 -0.21 2.74 15.01
C PRO A 256 -1.31 1.70 15.15
N PHE A 257 -1.22 0.58 14.43
CA PHE A 257 -2.21 -0.52 14.55
C PHE A 257 -2.14 -1.21 15.91
N SER A 258 -0.95 -1.41 16.47
CA SER A 258 -0.78 -2.04 17.79
C SER A 258 -1.34 -1.14 18.87
N ILE A 259 -1.03 0.17 18.81
CA ILE A 259 -1.59 1.16 19.74
C ILE A 259 -3.13 1.19 19.59
N PHE A 260 -3.64 1.18 18.36
CA PHE A 260 -5.07 1.09 18.08
C PHE A 260 -5.71 -0.16 18.69
N TYR A 261 -5.13 -1.34 18.47
CA TYR A 261 -5.68 -2.58 18.98
C TYR A 261 -5.65 -2.67 20.51
N ILE A 262 -4.55 -2.22 21.13
CA ILE A 262 -4.45 -2.07 22.59
C ILE A 262 -5.53 -1.11 23.09
N GLY A 263 -5.69 0.05 22.43
CA GLY A 263 -6.75 1.01 22.75
C GLY A 263 -8.16 0.44 22.72
N VAL A 264 -8.45 -0.36 21.68
CA VAL A 264 -9.73 -1.08 21.53
C VAL A 264 -9.94 -2.10 22.65
N LEU A 265 -8.88 -2.81 23.07
CA LEU A 265 -8.97 -3.85 24.10
C LEU A 265 -9.10 -3.28 25.53
N PHE A 266 -8.44 -2.17 25.84
CA PHE A 266 -8.26 -1.74 27.22
C PHE A 266 -9.14 -0.57 27.67
N GLU A 267 -9.48 0.37 26.78
CA GLU A 267 -10.05 1.65 27.25
C GLU A 267 -11.13 2.24 26.32
N GLY A 268 -11.52 1.57 25.24
CA GLY A 268 -12.50 2.12 24.29
C GLY A 268 -12.09 3.48 23.74
N VAL A 269 -10.77 3.75 23.65
CA VAL A 269 -10.26 5.11 23.42
C VAL A 269 -10.53 5.56 21.99
N GLU A 270 -11.48 6.47 21.86
CA GLU A 270 -11.95 7.03 20.60
C GLU A 270 -10.86 7.83 19.85
N PHE A 271 -9.86 8.36 20.57
CA PHE A 271 -8.80 9.22 20.01
C PHE A 271 -7.67 8.47 19.29
N ILE A 272 -7.48 7.18 19.56
CA ILE A 272 -6.28 6.45 19.08
C ILE A 272 -6.28 6.23 17.57
N GLY A 273 -7.46 6.21 16.91
CA GLY A 273 -7.56 6.07 15.46
C GLY A 273 -6.86 7.20 14.66
N GLN A 274 -6.57 8.34 15.29
CA GLN A 274 -5.79 9.40 14.64
C GLN A 274 -4.35 8.98 14.37
N TYR A 275 -3.71 8.23 15.28
CA TYR A 275 -2.35 7.71 15.06
C TYR A 275 -2.31 6.76 13.87
N GLN A 276 -3.34 5.90 13.75
CA GLN A 276 -3.49 5.01 12.60
C GLN A 276 -3.57 5.80 11.29
N SER A 277 -4.37 6.87 11.28
CA SER A 277 -4.52 7.76 10.13
C SER A 277 -3.19 8.40 9.72
N ILE A 278 -2.42 8.93 10.68
CA ILE A 278 -1.09 9.49 10.43
C ILE A 278 -0.15 8.45 9.80
N GLY A 279 -0.16 7.22 10.31
CA GLY A 279 0.62 6.11 9.74
C GLY A 279 0.29 5.85 8.27
N PHE A 280 -1.01 5.80 7.93
CA PHE A 280 -1.46 5.65 6.55
C PHE A 280 -1.09 6.85 5.67
N TYR A 281 -1.18 8.08 6.17
CA TYR A 281 -0.81 9.25 5.39
C TYR A 281 0.69 9.33 5.10
N ALA A 282 1.52 8.99 6.09
CA ALA A 282 2.97 9.08 5.97
C ALA A 282 3.55 8.04 4.99
N MET A 283 2.89 6.90 4.86
CA MET A 283 3.34 5.75 4.06
C MET A 283 3.88 6.10 2.65
N PRO A 284 3.11 6.73 1.73
CA PRO A 284 3.60 7.03 0.37
C PRO A 284 4.79 8.01 0.36
N THR A 285 4.82 8.94 1.32
CA THR A 285 5.94 9.87 1.51
C THR A 285 7.21 9.10 1.89
N VAL A 286 7.11 8.27 2.92
CA VAL A 286 8.29 7.57 3.43
C VAL A 286 8.79 6.53 2.43
N GLN A 287 7.91 5.79 1.77
CA GLN A 287 8.29 4.86 0.71
C GLN A 287 9.07 5.55 -0.42
N SER A 288 8.60 6.71 -0.87
CA SER A 288 9.29 7.48 -1.91
C SER A 288 10.68 7.95 -1.47
N LEU A 289 10.83 8.44 -0.23
CA LEU A 289 12.14 8.81 0.32
C LEU A 289 13.14 7.64 0.30
N PHE A 290 12.71 6.44 0.70
CA PHE A 290 13.55 5.25 0.64
C PHE A 290 13.96 4.88 -0.79
N HIS A 291 13.02 4.93 -1.73
CA HIS A 291 13.31 4.65 -3.15
C HIS A 291 14.27 5.68 -3.74
N ILE A 292 14.07 6.97 -3.49
CA ILE A 292 14.97 8.05 -3.93
C ILE A 292 16.37 7.85 -3.35
N TYR A 293 16.47 7.56 -2.05
CA TYR A 293 17.74 7.28 -1.39
C TYR A 293 18.46 6.11 -2.04
N PHE A 294 17.76 5.00 -2.27
CA PHE A 294 18.33 3.82 -2.91
C PHE A 294 18.81 4.09 -4.34
N VAL A 295 18.01 4.80 -5.14
CA VAL A 295 18.39 5.18 -6.51
C VAL A 295 19.64 6.06 -6.48
N LYS A 296 19.69 7.08 -5.61
CA LYS A 296 20.85 7.96 -5.46
C LYS A 296 22.11 7.21 -5.02
N ASP A 297 22.02 6.28 -4.06
CA ASP A 297 23.16 5.43 -3.66
C ASP A 297 23.67 4.58 -4.84
N SER A 298 22.74 3.98 -5.59
CA SER A 298 23.06 3.16 -6.75
C SER A 298 23.77 3.96 -7.85
N LEU A 299 23.41 5.25 -8.01
CA LEU A 299 24.06 6.16 -8.96
C LEU A 299 25.45 6.61 -8.49
N ARG A 300 25.63 6.92 -7.20
CA ARG A 300 26.95 7.29 -6.64
C ARG A 300 27.97 6.17 -6.80
N GLY A 301 27.54 4.92 -6.69
CA GLY A 301 28.38 3.74 -6.94
C GLY A 301 28.97 3.66 -8.36
N LYS A 302 28.34 4.29 -9.37
CA LYS A 302 28.89 4.33 -10.74
C LYS A 302 30.09 5.26 -10.86
N LYS A 303 30.09 6.41 -10.17
CA LYS A 303 31.13 7.44 -10.30
C LYS A 303 32.49 7.04 -9.71
N LYS A 304 32.49 6.10 -8.75
CA LYS A 304 33.71 5.68 -8.03
C LYS A 304 34.47 4.51 -8.66
N GLN A 305 33.97 3.90 -9.74
CA GLN A 305 34.75 2.89 -10.46
C GLN A 305 35.56 3.60 -11.55
N PRO A 306 36.91 3.66 -11.42
CA PRO A 306 37.73 4.13 -12.53
C PRO A 306 37.42 3.26 -13.75
N SER A 307 37.24 3.91 -14.90
CA SER A 307 37.20 3.23 -16.17
C SER A 307 38.57 2.62 -16.38
N ASN A 308 38.75 1.38 -15.93
CA ASN A 308 39.86 0.57 -16.39
C ASN A 308 39.59 0.32 -17.87
N ALA A 309 40.17 1.19 -18.69
CA ALA A 309 40.39 1.02 -20.11
C ALA A 309 41.51 -0.01 -20.30
#